data_AF-A0A9Q2PH64-F1
#
_entry.id   AF-A0A9Q2PH64-F1
#
_cell.length_a   1.000
_cell.length_b   1.000
_cell.length_c   1.000
_cell.angle_alpha   90.00
_cell.angle_beta   90.00
_cell.angle_gamma   90.00
#
_symmetry.space_group_name_H-M   'P 1'
#
loop_
_entity.id
_entity.type
_entity.pdbx_description
1 polymer ?
#
loop_
_entity_poly.entity_id
_entity_poly.type
_entity_poly.pdbx_seq_one_letter_code
_entity_poly.pdbx_strand_id
1 'polypeptide(L)' 'MTREAPAPDAPDVLDQLHRKLDLLLGDDAPGQPRPPGFRSAIASAKLFVLDERAHNSGFHKFNDAEKRGS' A
#
# COMPACT_ATOMS: atom_id res chain seq x y z
N MET A 1 -18.21 -13.98 -25.21
CA MET A 1 -17.25 -14.45 -24.19
C MET A 1 -16.52 -13.22 -23.66
N THR A 2 -16.93 -12.72 -22.50
CA THR A 2 -16.24 -11.63 -21.81
C THR A 2 -14.93 -12.17 -21.24
N ARG A 3 -13.81 -11.74 -21.80
CA ARG A 3 -12.48 -12.04 -21.28
C ARG A 3 -12.32 -11.26 -19.98
N GLU A 4 -12.28 -11.97 -18.86
CA GLU A 4 -11.96 -11.35 -17.57
C GLU A 4 -10.58 -10.71 -17.68
N ALA A 5 -10.47 -9.46 -17.23
CA ALA A 5 -9.18 -8.78 -17.19
C ALA A 5 -8.25 -9.55 -16.24
N PRO A 6 -6.95 -9.69 -16.56
CA PRO A 6 -6.01 -10.30 -15.64
C PRO A 6 -6.04 -9.55 -14.30
N ALA A 7 -6.03 -10.30 -13.20
CA ALA A 7 -5.94 -9.70 -11.88
C ALA A 7 -4.68 -8.82 -11.81
N PRO A 8 -4.78 -7.58 -11.32
CA PRO A 8 -3.61 -6.72 -11.20
C PRO A 8 -2.58 -7.35 -10.26
N ASP A 9 -1.31 -7.23 -10.62
CA ASP A 9 -0.22 -7.70 -9.78
C ASP A 9 -0.30 -7.02 -8.40
N ALA A 10 -0.01 -7.76 -7.32
CA ALA A 10 -0.08 -7.25 -5.96
C ALA A 10 0.66 -5.91 -5.72
N PRO A 11 1.85 -5.65 -6.32
CA PRO A 11 2.51 -4.36 -6.24
C PRO A 11 1.66 -3.20 -6.79
N ASP A 12 0.95 -3.43 -7.90
CA ASP A 12 0.14 -2.41 -8.58
C ASP A 12 -1.11 -2.05 -7.77
N VAL A 13 -1.65 -3.03 -7.02
CA VAL A 13 -2.75 -2.82 -6.07
C VAL A 13 -2.30 -1.97 -4.88
N LEU A 14 -1.12 -2.24 -4.33
CA LEU A 14 -0.54 -1.46 -3.23
C LEU A 14 -0.21 -0.03 -3.68
N ASP A 15 0.24 0.15 -4.92
CA ASP A 15 0.45 1.45 -5.56
C ASP A 15 -0.84 2.26 -5.71
N GLN A 16 -1.89 1.65 -6.25
CA GLN A 16 -3.19 2.29 -6.35
C GLN A 16 -3.77 2.65 -4.97
N LEU A 17 -3.63 1.76 -3.97
CA LEU A 17 -4.14 2.02 -2.64
C LEU A 17 -3.44 3.23 -1.99
N HIS A 18 -2.12 3.32 -2.07
CA HIS A 18 -1.39 4.47 -1.53
C HIS A 18 -1.82 5.79 -2.17
N ARG A 19 -1.98 5.81 -3.50
CA ARG A 19 -2.45 7.01 -4.21
C ARG A 19 -3.86 7.42 -3.77
N LYS A 20 -4.76 6.46 -3.56
CA LYS A 20 -6.12 6.75 -3.04
C LYS A 20 -6.08 7.33 -1.62
N LEU A 21 -5.20 6.82 -0.77
CA LEU A 21 -5.00 7.35 0.59
C LEU A 21 -4.45 8.79 0.57
N ASP A 22 -3.52 9.09 -0.36
CA ASP A 22 -3.01 10.46 -0.55
C ASP A 22 -4.11 11.41 -1.04
N LEU A 23 -4.96 10.96 -1.97
CA LEU A 23 -6.11 11.74 -2.42
C LEU A 23 -7.11 12.00 -1.30
N LEU A 24 -7.39 11.02 -0.44
CA LEU A 24 -8.29 11.21 0.72
C LEU A 24 -7.75 12.23 1.74
N LEU A 25 -6.44 12.39 1.83
CA LEU A 25 -5.77 13.40 2.66
C LEU A 25 -5.73 14.78 1.98
N GLY A 26 -5.50 14.81 0.65
CA GLY A 26 -5.40 16.05 -0.12
C GLY A 26 -6.74 16.65 -0.53
N ASP A 27 -7.78 15.82 -0.66
CA ASP A 27 -9.18 16.20 -0.86
C ASP A 27 -9.81 16.59 0.49
N ASP A 28 -9.13 17.49 1.21
CA ASP A 28 -9.68 18.25 2.34
C ASP A 28 -10.66 19.27 1.73
N ALA A 29 -11.76 18.75 1.16
CA ALA A 29 -12.81 19.57 0.58
C ALA A 29 -13.33 20.50 1.70
N PRO A 30 -13.25 21.83 1.53
CA PRO A 30 -13.62 22.76 2.58
C PRO A 30 -15.10 22.56 2.94
N GLY A 31 -15.35 22.06 4.16
CA GLY A 31 -16.70 21.90 4.69
C GLY A 31 -17.15 20.47 4.99
N GLN A 32 -16.36 19.43 4.71
CA GLN A 32 -16.72 18.06 5.10
C GLN A 32 -16.09 17.70 6.46
N PRO A 33 -16.86 17.62 7.57
CA PRO A 33 -16.31 17.25 8.86
C PRO A 33 -15.81 15.79 8.82
N ARG A 34 -14.51 15.61 9.07
CA ARG A 34 -13.92 14.27 9.18
C ARG A 34 -14.23 13.68 10.56
N PRO A 35 -14.50 12.37 10.66
CA PRO A 35 -14.67 11.72 11.94
C PRO A 35 -13.36 11.79 12.75
N PRO A 36 -13.44 11.76 14.09
CA PRO A 36 -12.26 11.68 14.94
C PRO A 36 -11.42 10.46 14.56
N GLY A 37 -10.11 10.63 14.48
CA GLY A 37 -9.19 9.57 14.09
C GLY A 37 -9.07 9.32 12.58
N PHE A 38 -9.77 10.06 11.71
CA PHE A 38 -9.64 9.93 10.25
C PHE A 38 -8.18 10.00 9.78
N ARG A 39 -7.45 11.05 10.16
CA ARG A 39 -6.05 11.23 9.77
C ARG A 39 -5.16 10.10 10.28
N SER A 40 -5.39 9.64 11.51
CA SER A 40 -4.67 8.51 12.11
C SER A 40 -4.96 7.20 11.39
N ALA A 41 -6.20 6.94 11.00
CA ALA A 41 -6.58 5.76 10.24
C ALA A 41 -5.92 5.74 8.85
N ILE A 42 -5.90 6.88 8.16
CA ILE A 42 -5.19 7.02 6.88
C ILE A 42 -3.69 6.80 7.07
N ALA A 43 -3.07 7.37 8.11
CA ALA A 43 -1.66 7.17 8.40
C ALA A 43 -1.32 5.69 8.65
N SER A 44 -2.13 4.98 9.46
CA SER A 44 -1.94 3.55 9.72
C SER A 44 -2.08 2.71 8.44
N ALA A 45 -3.06 3.02 7.58
CA ALA A 45 -3.21 2.34 6.30
C ALA A 45 -2.00 2.55 5.37
N LYS A 46 -1.40 3.75 5.37
CA LYS A 46 -0.17 4.02 4.60
C LYS A 46 1.02 3.21 5.12
N LEU A 47 1.17 3.10 6.44
CA LEU A 47 2.24 2.28 7.04
C LEU A 47 2.11 0.81 6.63
N PHE A 48 0.90 0.25 6.68
CA PHE A 48 0.63 -1.10 6.20
C PHE A 48 1.03 -1.29 4.73
N VAL A 49 0.65 -0.35 3.86
CA VAL A 49 1.01 -0.43 2.43
C VAL A 49 2.52 -0.39 2.21
N LEU A 50 3.26 0.43 2.96
CA LEU A 50 4.71 0.50 2.85
C LEU A 50 5.38 -0.80 3.35
N ASP A 51 4.86 -1.39 4.43
CA ASP A 51 5.34 -2.66 4.97
C ASP A 51 5.15 -3.81 3.97
N GLU A 52 3.94 -3.94 3.39
CA GLU A 52 3.63 -4.97 2.40
C GLU A 52 4.48 -4.83 1.12
N ARG A 53 4.81 -3.60 0.71
CA ARG A 53 5.74 -3.37 -0.41
C ARG A 53 7.16 -3.78 -0.06
N ALA A 54 7.62 -3.49 1.17
CA ALA A 54 8.92 -3.93 1.64
C ALA A 54 9.01 -5.47 1.66
N HIS A 55 7.93 -6.15 2.03
CA HIS A 55 7.82 -7.59 1.96
C HIS A 55 7.87 -8.12 0.51
N ASN A 56 7.07 -7.54 -0.40
CA ASN A 56 6.97 -7.98 -1.80
C ASN A 56 8.16 -7.60 -2.69
N SER A 57 8.91 -6.56 -2.35
CA SER A 57 10.09 -6.11 -3.13
C SER A 57 11.30 -7.04 -3.00
N GLY A 58 11.21 -8.10 -2.19
CA GLY A 58 12.28 -9.08 -2.07
C GLY A 58 13.48 -8.59 -1.26
N PHE A 59 13.36 -7.50 -0.50
CA PHE A 59 14.40 -7.07 0.44
C PHE A 59 14.78 -8.16 1.46
N HIS A 60 13.89 -9.11 1.73
CA HIS A 60 14.19 -10.31 2.55
C HIS A 60 15.01 -11.39 1.83
N LYS A 61 15.01 -11.44 0.49
CA LYS A 61 15.77 -12.47 -0.26
C LYS A 61 17.29 -12.28 -0.15
N PHE A 62 17.76 -11.09 0.19
CA PHE A 62 19.19 -10.85 0.43
C PHE A 62 19.69 -11.47 1.74
N ASN A 63 18.84 -11.60 2.77
CA ASN A 63 19.24 -12.21 4.04
C ASN A 63 19.28 -13.75 4.00
N ASP A 64 18.45 -14.39 3.18
CA ASP A 64 18.44 -15.86 3.03
C ASP A 64 19.59 -16.40 2.16
N ALA A 65 20.14 -15.56 1.27
CA ALA A 65 21.29 -15.93 0.45
C ALA A 65 22.60 -15.98 1.25
N GLU A 66 22.74 -15.14 2.28
CA GLU A 66 23.93 -15.10 3.14
C GLU A 66 24.02 -16.32 4.08
N LYS A 67 22.89 -16.88 4.51
CA LYS A 67 22.86 -18.07 5.39
C LYS A 67 23.12 -19.41 4.70
N ARG A 68 23.18 -19.47 3.36
CA ARG A 68 23.44 -20.71 2.61
C ARG A 68 24.88 -20.86 2.14
N GLY A 69 25.77 -19.93 2.51
CA GLY A 69 27.17 -19.88 2.10
C GLY A 69 28.18 -19.97 3.26
N SER A 70 27.90 -20.75 4.31
CA SER A 70 28.88 -21.10 5.36
C SER A 70 28.94 -22.61 5.55
#